data_AF-A0A2G6CC93-F1
#
_entry.id   AF-A0A2G6CC93-F1
#
_cell.length_a   1.000
_cell.length_b   1.000
_cell.length_c   1.000
_cell.angle_alpha   90.00
_cell.angle_beta   90.00
_cell.angle_gamma   90.00
#
_symmetry.space_group_name_H-M   'P 1'
#
loop_
_entity.id
_entity.type
_entity.pdbx_description
1 polymer ?
#
loop_
_entity_poly.entity_id
_entity_poly.type
_entity_poly.pdbx_seq_one_letter_code
_entity_poly.pdbx_strand_id
1 'polypeptide(L)'
;MATTPSRSAAPRKPAATKAAAAPAKPAAQSAPAAGATAEPKPAAEQKFPQVTSDKIRQTFENGEYPYEGKMGRKDYERQKAQLQAELLKVQKWVGETGQKIVMLFEGRDAAGKGGTIKRFMEHLNPREARVVALNKPTDIEKGQWFFQRYIQHLP
;
A
#
# COMPACT_ATOMS: atom_id res chain seq x y z
N MET A 1 6.81 36.73 -48.12
CA MET A 1 6.15 36.68 -46.79
C MET A 1 6.18 35.26 -46.28
N ALA A 2 6.37 35.08 -44.96
CA ALA A 2 6.52 33.82 -44.19
C ALA A 2 7.92 33.15 -44.27
N THR A 3 8.95 33.60 -43.57
CA THR A 3 9.35 33.36 -42.15
C THR A 3 9.49 31.89 -41.73
N THR A 4 10.73 31.40 -41.73
CA THR A 4 11.20 30.19 -41.02
C THR A 4 12.21 30.64 -39.95
N PRO A 5 12.15 30.14 -38.70
CA PRO A 5 12.86 30.74 -37.57
C PRO A 5 14.33 30.34 -37.49
N SER A 6 15.18 31.35 -37.30
CA SER A 6 16.60 31.22 -36.98
C SER A 6 16.80 31.23 -35.46
N ARG A 7 17.35 30.12 -34.95
CA ARG A 7 18.37 30.02 -33.88
C ARG A 7 18.16 30.90 -32.62
N SER A 8 17.66 30.29 -31.55
CA SER A 8 17.86 30.76 -30.17
C SER A 8 18.80 29.81 -29.44
N ALA A 9 20.02 30.29 -29.17
CA ALA A 9 21.01 29.63 -28.34
C ALA A 9 20.80 30.05 -26.88
N ALA A 10 20.48 29.09 -26.01
CA ALA A 10 20.47 29.29 -24.56
C ALA A 10 21.88 29.05 -23.99
N PRO A 11 22.37 29.89 -23.07
CA PRO A 11 23.72 29.77 -22.52
C PRO A 11 23.80 28.62 -21.51
N ARG A 12 24.85 27.80 -21.66
CA ARG A 12 25.28 26.79 -20.68
C ARG A 12 25.78 27.49 -19.42
N LYS A 13 25.25 27.12 -18.25
CA LYS A 13 25.84 27.50 -16.95
C LYS A 13 27.16 26.75 -16.74
N PRO A 14 28.23 27.42 -16.25
CA PRO A 14 29.49 26.76 -15.95
C PRO A 14 29.44 26.02 -14.62
N ALA A 15 30.13 24.87 -14.59
CA ALA A 15 30.53 24.18 -13.38
C ALA A 15 31.55 25.02 -12.61
N ALA A 16 31.39 25.09 -11.29
CA ALA A 16 32.41 25.62 -10.38
C ALA A 16 32.53 24.70 -9.17
N THR A 17 33.61 23.95 -9.20
CA THR A 17 34.26 23.25 -8.10
C THR A 17 34.76 24.26 -7.06
N LYS A 18 34.52 24.00 -5.77
CA LYS A 18 35.48 24.40 -4.72
C LYS A 18 35.32 23.54 -3.47
N ALA A 19 36.38 22.80 -3.19
CA ALA A 19 36.64 22.12 -1.93
C ALA A 19 36.88 23.15 -0.81
N ALA A 20 36.41 22.84 0.39
CA ALA A 20 36.86 23.46 1.63
C ALA A 20 36.92 22.37 2.71
N ALA A 21 38.14 22.12 3.18
CA ALA A 21 38.49 21.15 4.20
C ALA A 21 38.07 21.63 5.60
N ALA A 22 37.58 20.71 6.43
CA ALA A 22 37.38 20.91 7.86
C ALA A 22 38.37 20.00 8.64
N PRO A 23 38.87 20.44 9.82
CA PRO A 23 40.04 19.84 10.44
C PRO A 23 39.74 18.54 11.19
N ALA A 24 40.74 17.66 11.19
CA ALA A 24 40.76 16.36 11.84
C ALA A 24 40.76 16.49 13.38
N LYS A 25 39.95 15.65 14.05
CA LYS A 25 40.07 15.34 15.48
C LYS A 25 40.96 14.10 15.66
N PRO A 26 41.81 14.03 16.69
CA PRO A 26 42.78 12.95 16.86
C PRO A 26 42.14 11.67 17.42
N ALA A 27 42.74 10.55 17.04
CA ALA A 27 42.41 9.20 17.48
C ALA A 27 42.84 8.94 18.94
N ALA A 28 42.01 8.23 19.69
CA ALA A 28 42.37 7.61 20.96
C ALA A 28 41.78 6.18 21.06
N GLN A 29 42.68 5.21 20.86
CA GLN A 29 42.90 3.93 21.55
C GLN A 29 41.72 3.01 21.94
N SER A 30 41.87 1.75 21.50
CA SER A 30 41.13 0.55 21.87
C SER A 30 41.71 -0.21 23.07
N ALA A 31 40.87 -0.72 23.99
CA ALA A 31 40.93 -2.03 24.67
C ALA A 31 39.68 -2.21 25.60
N PRO A 32 39.35 -3.39 26.21
CA PRO A 32 38.17 -4.17 25.80
C PRO A 32 37.18 -4.56 26.94
N ALA A 33 36.11 -5.26 26.52
CA ALA A 33 35.26 -6.21 27.26
C ALA A 33 34.22 -5.70 28.29
N ALA A 34 32.95 -5.89 27.95
CA ALA A 34 32.04 -6.78 28.69
C ALA A 34 30.67 -6.83 27.97
N GLY A 35 30.21 -8.04 27.66
CA GLY A 35 28.93 -8.28 27.01
C GLY A 35 27.76 -7.85 27.87
N ALA A 36 26.87 -7.04 27.29
CA ALA A 36 25.49 -6.92 27.73
C ALA A 36 24.63 -7.47 26.58
N THR A 37 24.35 -8.77 26.64
CA THR A 37 23.24 -9.37 25.90
C THR A 37 21.96 -8.68 26.39
N ALA A 38 21.52 -7.65 25.68
CA ALA A 38 20.20 -7.07 25.88
C ALA A 38 19.18 -8.09 25.36
N GLU A 39 18.53 -8.77 26.30
CA GLU A 39 17.40 -9.64 26.03
C GLU A 39 16.35 -8.87 25.20
N PRO A 40 15.80 -9.46 24.12
CA PRO A 40 14.75 -8.82 23.37
C PRO A 40 13.52 -8.70 24.26
N LYS A 41 13.17 -7.46 24.61
CA LYS A 41 11.93 -7.13 25.34
C LYS A 41 10.75 -7.85 24.67
N PRO A 42 9.99 -8.69 25.39
CA PRO A 42 8.89 -9.43 24.79
C PRO A 42 7.93 -8.44 24.15
N ALA A 43 7.60 -8.68 22.88
CA ALA A 43 6.61 -7.90 22.16
C ALA A 43 5.31 -7.93 22.98
N ALA A 44 4.94 -6.79 23.57
CA ALA A 44 3.71 -6.66 24.32
C ALA A 44 2.57 -7.15 23.42
N GLU A 45 1.80 -8.13 23.89
CA GLU A 45 0.57 -8.55 23.23
C GLU A 45 -0.29 -7.31 23.00
N GLN A 46 -0.41 -6.90 21.74
CA GLN A 46 -1.32 -5.84 21.35
C GLN A 46 -2.74 -6.39 21.53
N LYS A 47 -3.31 -6.18 22.71
CA LYS A 47 -4.71 -6.49 22.99
C LYS A 47 -5.56 -5.52 22.18
N PHE A 48 -6.04 -5.97 21.03
CA PHE A 48 -7.04 -5.24 20.27
C PHE A 48 -8.32 -5.15 21.12
N PRO A 49 -8.98 -3.98 21.17
CA PRO A 49 -10.25 -3.88 21.85
C PRO A 49 -11.24 -4.84 21.19
N GLN A 50 -11.86 -5.70 22.00
CA GLN A 50 -12.89 -6.62 21.54
C GLN A 50 -14.17 -5.80 21.32
N VAL A 51 -14.35 -5.24 20.13
CA VAL A 51 -15.50 -4.39 19.81
C VAL A 51 -16.61 -5.23 19.20
N THR A 52 -17.83 -5.13 19.74
CA THR A 52 -19.03 -5.77 19.18
C THR A 52 -19.50 -5.04 17.92
N SER A 53 -20.20 -5.73 17.02
CA SER A 53 -20.69 -5.16 15.74
C SER A 53 -21.54 -3.89 15.93
N ASP A 54 -22.42 -3.88 16.95
CA ASP A 54 -23.25 -2.72 17.25
C ASP A 54 -22.43 -1.53 17.73
N LYS A 55 -21.40 -1.80 18.53
CA LYS A 55 -20.49 -0.76 18.99
C LYS A 55 -19.69 -0.19 17.83
N ILE A 56 -19.18 -1.04 16.92
CA ILE A 56 -18.50 -0.62 15.68
C ILE A 56 -19.38 0.33 14.88
N ARG A 57 -20.64 -0.03 14.65
CA ARG A 57 -21.59 0.80 13.92
C ARG A 57 -21.79 2.17 14.58
N GLN A 58 -22.05 2.21 15.88
CA GLN A 58 -22.21 3.46 16.63
C GLN A 58 -20.96 4.33 16.56
N THR A 59 -19.76 3.73 16.73
CA THR A 59 -18.50 4.46 16.56
C THR A 59 -18.35 5.05 15.17
N PHE A 60 -18.71 4.30 14.12
CA PHE A 60 -18.67 4.80 12.74
C PHE A 60 -19.68 5.93 12.48
N GLU A 61 -20.89 5.84 13.04
CA GLU A 61 -21.92 6.88 12.92
C GLU A 61 -21.51 8.16 13.66
N ASN A 62 -20.83 8.02 14.80
CA ASN A 62 -20.39 9.15 15.64
C ASN A 62 -18.99 9.67 15.27
N GLY A 63 -18.26 8.98 14.38
CA GLY A 63 -16.88 9.32 14.01
C GLY A 63 -15.83 9.02 15.09
N GLU A 64 -16.20 8.32 16.15
CA GLU A 64 -15.30 7.90 17.22
C GLU A 64 -14.59 6.60 16.80
N TYR A 65 -13.27 6.53 16.94
CA TYR A 65 -12.52 5.29 16.67
C TYR A 65 -12.00 4.70 17.98
N PRO A 66 -11.93 3.36 18.14
CA PRO A 66 -11.48 2.72 19.37
C PRO A 66 -9.95 2.82 19.60
N TYR A 67 -9.27 3.63 18.79
CA TYR A 67 -7.83 3.83 18.84
C TYR A 67 -7.54 5.33 18.92
N GLU A 68 -6.65 5.72 19.83
CA GLU A 68 -6.26 7.12 20.04
C GLU A 68 -5.48 7.70 18.84
N GLY A 69 -4.85 6.85 18.04
CA GLY A 69 -4.00 7.27 16.95
C GLY A 69 -3.89 6.25 15.82
N LYS A 70 -3.30 6.70 14.71
CA LYS A 70 -3.01 5.85 13.55
C LYS A 70 -1.87 4.89 13.88
N MET A 71 -1.93 3.69 13.30
CA MET A 71 -0.82 2.74 13.38
C MET A 71 0.48 3.37 12.87
N GLY A 72 1.56 3.18 13.61
CA GLY A 72 2.89 3.65 13.21
C GLY A 72 3.33 3.03 11.88
N ARG A 73 3.92 3.85 11.01
CA ARG A 73 4.29 3.42 9.64
C ARG A 73 5.19 2.18 9.61
N LYS A 74 6.16 2.10 10.53
CA LYS A 74 7.11 0.96 10.61
C LYS A 74 6.39 -0.35 10.91
N ASP A 75 5.44 -0.34 11.85
CA ASP A 75 4.67 -1.52 12.21
C ASP A 75 3.69 -1.91 11.11
N TYR A 76 3.03 -0.91 10.50
CA TYR A 76 2.17 -1.11 9.35
C TYR A 76 2.89 -1.80 8.19
N GLU A 77 4.04 -1.27 7.76
CA GLU A 77 4.79 -1.85 6.63
C GLU A 77 5.29 -3.27 6.93
N ARG A 78 5.70 -3.53 8.19
CA ARG A 78 6.10 -4.87 8.63
C ARG A 78 4.94 -5.87 8.54
N GLN A 79 3.78 -5.54 9.10
CA GLN A 79 2.61 -6.41 9.07
C GLN A 79 2.08 -6.58 7.64
N LYS A 80 2.04 -5.51 6.84
CA LYS A 80 1.62 -5.55 5.44
C LYS A 80 2.47 -6.53 4.63
N ALA A 81 3.80 -6.48 4.77
CA ALA A 81 4.70 -7.39 4.05
C ALA A 81 4.45 -8.86 4.41
N GLN A 82 4.20 -9.15 5.69
CA GLN A 82 3.85 -10.52 6.15
C GLN A 82 2.53 -10.99 5.53
N LEU A 83 1.49 -10.16 5.57
CA LEU A 83 0.19 -10.49 4.98
C LEU A 83 0.25 -10.65 3.46
N GLN A 84 1.05 -9.84 2.77
CA GLN A 84 1.27 -9.98 1.33
C GLN A 84 1.99 -11.29 0.98
N ALA A 85 2.91 -11.76 1.82
CA ALA A 85 3.53 -13.07 1.65
C ALA A 85 2.53 -14.22 1.83
N GLU A 86 1.61 -14.12 2.81
CA GLU A 86 0.52 -15.10 2.96
C GLU A 86 -0.45 -15.06 1.77
N LEU A 87 -0.74 -13.88 1.24
CA LEU A 87 -1.61 -13.73 0.07
C LEU A 87 -1.04 -14.42 -1.19
N LEU A 88 0.29 -14.44 -1.35
CA LEU A 88 0.96 -15.20 -2.41
C LEU A 88 0.79 -16.71 -2.25
N LYS A 89 0.80 -17.22 -1.01
CA LYS A 89 0.52 -18.65 -0.75
C LYS A 89 -0.92 -18.99 -1.12
N VAL A 90 -1.87 -18.11 -0.79
CA VAL A 90 -3.27 -18.26 -1.20
C VAL A 90 -3.38 -18.27 -2.72
N GLN A 91 -2.72 -17.34 -3.42
CA GLN A 91 -2.72 -17.31 -4.89
C GLN A 91 -2.19 -18.62 -5.49
N LYS A 92 -1.05 -19.12 -5.00
CA LYS A 92 -0.49 -20.39 -5.44
C LYS A 92 -1.46 -21.56 -5.21
N TRP A 93 -2.04 -21.63 -4.02
CA TRP A 93 -3.02 -22.66 -3.67
C TRP A 93 -4.27 -22.60 -4.57
N VAL A 94 -4.77 -21.41 -4.88
CA VAL A 94 -5.89 -21.21 -5.82
C VAL A 94 -5.55 -21.79 -7.19
N GLY A 95 -4.34 -21.51 -7.69
CA GLY A 95 -3.86 -22.05 -8.98
C GLY A 95 -3.74 -23.57 -8.98
N GLU A 96 -3.26 -24.17 -7.89
CA GLU A 96 -3.10 -25.63 -7.76
C GLU A 96 -4.45 -26.37 -7.60
N THR A 97 -5.42 -25.74 -6.93
CA THR A 97 -6.72 -26.38 -6.63
C THR A 97 -7.84 -26.01 -7.60
N GLY A 98 -7.64 -25.00 -8.45
CA GLY A 98 -8.66 -24.49 -9.37
C GLY A 98 -9.80 -23.74 -8.67
N GLN A 99 -9.58 -23.28 -7.43
CA GLN A 99 -10.59 -22.52 -6.69
C GLN A 99 -10.83 -21.14 -7.32
N LYS A 100 -11.97 -20.53 -7.00
CA LYS A 100 -12.40 -19.26 -7.58
C LYS A 100 -12.72 -18.28 -6.46
N ILE A 101 -12.00 -17.17 -6.42
CA ILE A 101 -12.17 -16.15 -5.37
C ILE A 101 -12.67 -14.85 -5.99
N VAL A 102 -13.72 -14.29 -5.39
CA VAL A 102 -14.24 -12.96 -5.73
C VAL A 102 -14.19 -12.10 -4.47
N MET A 103 -13.61 -10.91 -4.59
CA MET A 103 -13.51 -9.94 -3.51
C MET A 103 -14.30 -8.69 -3.88
N LEU A 104 -15.38 -8.40 -3.14
CA LEU A 104 -16.21 -7.21 -3.33
C LEU A 104 -15.78 -6.11 -2.34
N PHE A 105 -15.51 -4.91 -2.86
CA PHE A 105 -15.09 -3.77 -2.05
C PHE A 105 -16.16 -2.67 -2.11
N GLU A 106 -16.95 -2.56 -1.04
CA GLU A 106 -17.99 -1.54 -0.87
C GLU A 106 -17.64 -0.56 0.26
N GLY A 107 -18.26 0.62 0.24
CA GLY A 107 -18.11 1.61 1.31
C GLY A 107 -18.28 3.05 0.82
N ARG A 108 -18.26 3.99 1.77
CA ARG A 108 -18.41 5.43 1.50
C ARG A 108 -17.34 5.99 0.56
N ASP A 109 -17.63 7.14 -0.03
CA ASP A 109 -16.64 7.91 -0.76
C ASP A 109 -15.48 8.30 0.16
N ALA A 110 -14.26 8.30 -0.39
CA ALA A 110 -13.01 8.52 0.36
C ALA A 110 -12.72 7.53 1.52
N ALA A 111 -13.45 6.43 1.67
CA ALA A 111 -13.19 5.42 2.70
C ALA A 111 -11.88 4.62 2.51
N GLY A 112 -11.18 4.79 1.38
CA GLY A 112 -9.88 4.15 1.14
C GLY A 112 -9.91 2.86 0.31
N LYS A 113 -11.05 2.49 -0.30
CA LYS A 113 -11.22 1.28 -1.12
C LYS A 113 -10.09 1.07 -2.14
N GLY A 114 -9.78 2.08 -2.95
CA GLY A 114 -8.72 2.00 -3.96
C GLY A 114 -7.32 1.83 -3.36
N GLY A 115 -7.08 2.42 -2.19
CA GLY A 115 -5.82 2.23 -1.45
C GLY A 115 -5.66 0.78 -1.00
N THR A 116 -6.73 0.18 -0.46
CA THR A 116 -6.74 -1.23 -0.05
C THR A 116 -6.52 -2.15 -1.24
N ILE A 117 -7.29 -1.99 -2.34
CA ILE A 117 -7.12 -2.78 -3.57
C ILE A 117 -5.68 -2.70 -4.07
N LYS A 118 -5.08 -1.50 -4.09
CA LYS A 118 -3.69 -1.33 -4.48
C LYS A 118 -2.71 -2.17 -3.63
N ARG A 119 -2.92 -2.27 -2.31
CA ARG A 119 -2.05 -3.08 -1.45
C ARG A 119 -2.26 -4.58 -1.61
N PHE A 120 -3.47 -5.02 -1.95
CA PHE A 120 -3.71 -6.41 -2.33
C PHE A 120 -2.99 -6.76 -3.63
N MET A 121 -3.07 -5.89 -4.63
CA MET A 121 -2.54 -6.16 -5.97
C MET A 121 -1.03 -5.94 -6.12
N GLU A 122 -0.38 -5.30 -5.16
CA GLU A 122 1.04 -4.88 -5.23
C GLU A 122 2.02 -5.99 -5.63
N HIS A 123 1.82 -7.21 -5.11
CA HIS A 123 2.72 -8.33 -5.32
C HIS A 123 2.07 -9.54 -5.98
N LEU A 124 0.77 -9.45 -6.34
CA LEU A 124 0.07 -10.56 -6.99
C LEU A 124 0.40 -10.63 -8.48
N ASN A 125 0.45 -11.85 -9.03
CA ASN A 125 0.56 -12.03 -10.48
C ASN A 125 -0.68 -11.44 -11.20
N PRO A 126 -0.53 -10.41 -12.05
CA PRO A 126 -1.65 -9.73 -12.71
C PRO A 126 -2.39 -10.60 -13.73
N ARG A 127 -1.82 -11.76 -14.11
CA ARG A 127 -2.49 -12.73 -14.99
C ARG A 127 -3.53 -13.59 -14.26
N GLU A 128 -3.37 -13.74 -12.95
CA GLU A 128 -4.21 -14.60 -12.11
C GLU A 128 -5.16 -13.77 -11.22
N ALA A 129 -4.79 -12.53 -10.89
CA ALA A 129 -5.62 -11.59 -10.16
C ALA A 129 -5.94 -10.38 -11.02
N ARG A 130 -7.22 -10.01 -11.11
CA ARG A 130 -7.69 -8.84 -11.86
C ARG A 130 -8.55 -7.93 -11.01
N VAL A 131 -8.43 -6.63 -11.24
CA VAL A 131 -9.31 -5.61 -10.65
C VAL A 131 -10.35 -5.22 -11.69
N VAL A 132 -11.61 -5.26 -11.30
CA VAL A 132 -12.73 -4.85 -12.15
C VAL A 132 -13.34 -3.59 -11.55
N ALA A 133 -13.24 -2.50 -12.30
CA ALA A 133 -13.86 -1.22 -11.96
C ALA A 133 -14.82 -0.87 -13.10
N LEU A 134 -16.12 -1.11 -12.88
CA LEU A 134 -17.14 -0.84 -13.87
C LEU A 134 -17.52 0.65 -13.88
N ASN A 135 -17.60 1.22 -15.07
CA ASN A 135 -18.18 2.54 -15.28
C ASN A 135 -19.71 2.48 -15.23
N LYS A 136 -20.34 3.66 -15.33
CA LYS A 136 -21.78 3.77 -15.55
C LYS A 136 -22.21 2.85 -16.71
N PRO A 137 -23.36 2.15 -16.57
CA PRO A 137 -23.82 1.24 -17.60
C PRO A 137 -24.13 2.01 -18.90
N THR A 138 -23.74 1.42 -20.02
CA THR A 138 -24.09 1.86 -21.38
C THR A 138 -25.58 1.67 -21.64
N ASP A 139 -26.11 2.31 -22.69
CA ASP A 139 -27.54 2.20 -23.00
C ASP A 139 -27.96 0.78 -23.38
N ILE A 140 -27.04 -0.01 -23.96
CA ILE A 140 -27.24 -1.44 -24.21
C ILE A 140 -27.30 -2.22 -22.88
N GLU A 141 -26.34 -1.99 -21.97
CA GLU A 141 -26.32 -2.67 -20.66
C GLU A 141 -27.54 -2.33 -19.79
N LYS A 142 -28.10 -1.12 -19.91
CA LYS A 142 -29.34 -0.74 -19.20
C LYS A 142 -30.56 -1.54 -19.67
N GLY A 143 -30.59 -1.96 -20.93
CA GLY A 143 -31.64 -2.82 -21.49
C GLY A 143 -31.44 -4.31 -21.21
N GLN A 144 -30.27 -4.70 -20.71
CA GLN A 144 -29.95 -6.06 -20.33
C GLN A 144 -30.39 -6.38 -18.90
N TRP A 145 -30.32 -7.66 -18.53
CA TRP A 145 -30.48 -8.06 -17.14
C TRP A 145 -29.36 -7.47 -16.28
N PHE A 146 -29.71 -6.84 -15.16
CA PHE A 146 -28.78 -6.09 -14.30
C PHE A 146 -27.48 -6.86 -13.96
N PHE A 147 -27.57 -8.16 -13.67
CA PHE A 147 -26.41 -8.98 -13.28
C PHE A 147 -25.54 -9.42 -14.46
N GLN A 148 -26.04 -9.33 -15.70
CA GLN A 148 -25.36 -9.82 -16.89
C GLN A 148 -23.97 -9.22 -17.06
N ARG A 149 -23.84 -7.90 -16.83
CA ARG A 149 -22.54 -7.22 -16.91
C ARG A 149 -21.54 -7.66 -15.83
N TYR A 150 -22.01 -8.05 -14.65
CA TYR A 150 -21.15 -8.48 -13.55
C TYR A 150 -20.69 -9.93 -13.71
N ILE A 151 -21.59 -10.81 -14.18
CA ILE A 151 -21.30 -12.24 -14.39
C ILE A 151 -20.16 -12.45 -15.40
N GLN A 152 -20.06 -11.58 -16.41
CA GLN A 152 -18.96 -11.59 -17.40
C GLN A 152 -17.57 -11.42 -16.76
N HIS A 153 -17.51 -10.90 -15.53
CA HIS A 153 -16.28 -10.66 -14.80
C HIS A 153 -15.98 -11.67 -13.69
N LEU A 154 -16.84 -12.67 -13.49
CA LEU A 154 -16.57 -13.73 -12.53
C LEU A 154 -15.47 -14.67 -13.07
N PRO A 155 -14.60 -15.22 -12.19
CA PRO A 155 -13.56 -16.18 -12.56
C PRO A 155 -14.10 -17.58 -12.84
#